data_AF-A0A355A3G5-F1
#
_entry.id   AF-A0A355A3G5-F1
#
_cell.length_a   1.000
_cell.length_b   1.000
_cell.length_c   1.000
_cell.angle_alpha   90.00
_cell.angle_beta   90.00
_cell.angle_gamma   90.00
#
_symmetry.space_group_name_H-M   'P 1'
#
loop_
_entity.id
_entity.type
_entity.pdbx_description
1 polymer ?
#
loop_
_entity_poly.entity_id
_entity_poly.type
_entity_poly.pdbx_seq_one_letter_code
_entity_poly.pdbx_strand_id
1 'polypeptide(L)'
;MDLKPLPAVTQALIENELDKRYFIHQILSIQSIKEEWGVLSWKVNTDKGYKEFSLSNRDQPQIIPIKERGRLITDANGNRYVIPDLKLLDSRSRLEFLRHSNC
;
A
#
# COMPACT_ATOMS: atom_id res chain seq x y z
N MET A 1 -4.87 24.84 -25.66
CA MET A 1 -6.14 24.18 -25.31
C MET A 1 -6.58 24.82 -24.01
N ASP A 2 -7.70 25.53 -24.05
CA ASP A 2 -8.15 26.43 -22.98
C ASP A 2 -8.81 25.61 -21.86
N LEU A 3 -8.17 25.54 -20.69
CA LEU A 3 -8.66 24.78 -19.54
C LEU A 3 -9.58 25.68 -18.71
N LYS A 4 -10.86 25.74 -19.08
CA LYS A 4 -11.87 26.36 -18.22
C LYS A 4 -11.89 25.65 -16.86
N PRO A 5 -11.93 26.36 -15.72
CA PRO A 5 -12.03 25.73 -14.42
C PRO A 5 -13.34 24.93 -14.35
N LEU A 6 -13.22 23.64 -14.09
CA LEU A 6 -14.38 22.75 -13.98
C LEU A 6 -15.26 23.19 -12.81
N PRO A 7 -16.59 23.06 -12.90
CA PRO A 7 -17.47 23.29 -11.75
C PRO A 7 -17.03 22.42 -10.56
N ALA A 8 -17.11 22.96 -9.34
CA ALA A 8 -16.64 22.28 -8.13
C ALA A 8 -17.26 20.88 -7.94
N VAL A 9 -18.52 20.70 -8.35
CA VAL A 9 -19.22 19.41 -8.34
C VAL A 9 -18.56 18.39 -9.27
N THR A 10 -18.11 18.81 -10.45
CA THR A 10 -17.40 17.96 -11.40
C THR A 10 -15.99 17.63 -10.92
N GLN A 11 -15.31 18.57 -10.26
CA GLN A 11 -14.01 18.30 -9.61
C GLN A 11 -14.14 17.26 -8.50
N ALA A 12 -15.11 17.41 -7.60
CA ALA A 12 -15.36 16.44 -6.52
C ALA A 12 -15.76 15.05 -7.03
N LEU A 13 -16.45 14.98 -8.18
CA LEU A 13 -16.81 13.70 -8.81
C LEU A 13 -15.59 13.04 -9.46
N ILE A 14 -14.75 13.82 -10.14
CA ILE A 14 -13.49 13.37 -10.72
C ILE A 14 -12.52 12.96 -9.61
N GLU A 15 -12.40 13.73 -8.52
CA GLU A 15 -11.61 13.37 -7.34
C GLU A 15 -12.12 12.09 -6.69
N ASN A 16 -13.43 11.91 -6.54
CA ASN A 16 -14.00 10.64 -6.08
C ASN A 16 -13.66 9.48 -7.03
N GLU A 17 -13.74 9.70 -8.34
CA GLU A 17 -13.49 8.66 -9.33
C GLU A 17 -11.99 8.36 -9.49
N LEU A 18 -11.13 9.35 -9.23
CA LEU A 18 -9.69 9.19 -9.11
C LEU A 18 -9.33 8.51 -7.79
N ASP A 19 -9.91 8.88 -6.65
CA ASP A 19 -9.77 8.18 -5.37
C ASP A 19 -10.16 6.69 -5.49
N LYS A 20 -11.19 6.40 -6.29
CA LYS A 20 -11.58 5.01 -6.64
C LYS A 20 -10.63 4.32 -7.62
N ARG A 21 -9.83 5.05 -8.41
CA ARG A 21 -8.78 4.47 -9.27
C ARG A 21 -7.42 4.42 -8.57
N TYR A 22 -7.24 5.21 -7.51
CA TYR A 22 -6.06 5.34 -6.68
C TYR A 22 -6.32 4.82 -5.25
N PHE A 23 -6.97 3.67 -5.09
CA PHE A 23 -7.12 2.93 -3.82
C PHE A 23 -5.76 2.43 -3.29
N ILE A 24 -4.87 3.35 -2.97
CA ILE A 24 -3.58 3.10 -2.35
C ILE A 24 -3.73 3.47 -0.88
N HIS A 25 -3.85 2.48 -0.01
CA HIS A 25 -3.91 2.73 1.43
C HIS A 25 -2.50 2.93 1.99
N GLN A 26 -2.31 3.98 2.79
CA GLN A 26 -1.03 4.20 3.45
C GLN A 26 -0.92 3.29 4.68
N ILE A 27 0.08 2.42 4.70
CA ILE A 27 0.40 1.61 5.88
C ILE A 27 1.06 2.52 6.92
N LEU A 28 0.43 2.62 8.09
CA LEU A 28 0.89 3.43 9.22
C LEU A 28 1.70 2.59 10.23
N SER A 29 1.30 1.32 10.42
CA SER A 29 2.03 0.36 11.27
C SER A 29 1.80 -1.07 10.81
N ILE A 30 2.77 -1.94 11.10
CA ILE A 30 2.73 -3.37 10.78
C ILE A 30 2.59 -4.13 12.09
N GLN A 31 1.46 -4.81 12.27
CA GLN A 31 1.18 -5.58 13.48
C GLN A 31 1.91 -6.93 13.45
N SER A 32 1.87 -7.60 12.29
CA SER A 32 2.60 -8.84 12.02
C SER A 32 2.71 -9.13 10.53
N ILE A 33 3.79 -9.79 10.13
CA ILE A 33 3.91 -10.48 8.85
C ILE A 33 4.24 -11.94 9.16
N LYS A 34 3.50 -12.88 8.55
CA LYS A 34 3.72 -14.31 8.72
C LYS A 34 3.88 -14.99 7.38
N GLU A 35 4.92 -15.80 7.23
CA GLU A 35 5.12 -16.63 6.05
C GLU A 35 4.64 -18.05 6.32
N GLU A 36 3.63 -18.51 5.58
CA GLU A 36 3.10 -19.87 5.66
C GLU A 36 2.91 -20.42 4.24
N TRP A 37 3.57 -21.53 3.93
CA TRP A 37 3.49 -22.17 2.60
C TRP A 37 3.84 -21.25 1.43
N GLY A 38 4.72 -20.26 1.65
CA GLY A 38 5.10 -19.26 0.65
C GLY A 38 4.05 -18.18 0.41
N VAL A 39 3.11 -18.02 1.32
CA VAL A 39 2.17 -16.91 1.38
C VAL A 39 2.54 -16.02 2.56
N LEU A 40 2.77 -14.74 2.31
CA LEU A 40 2.96 -13.74 3.36
C LEU A 40 1.61 -13.16 3.75
N SER A 41 1.16 -13.44 4.98
CA SER A 41 -0.03 -12.85 5.56
C SER A 41 0.32 -11.61 6.37
N TRP A 42 -0.31 -10.49 6.04
CA TRP A 42 -0.07 -9.17 6.61
C TRP A 42 -1.25 -8.75 7.47
N LYS A 43 -0.94 -8.18 8.63
CA LYS A 43 -1.89 -7.48 9.50
C LYS A 43 -1.35 -6.08 9.74
N VAL A 44 -2.08 -5.05 9.31
CA VAL A 44 -1.59 -3.66 9.32
C VAL A 44 -2.68 -2.69 9.74
N ASN A 45 -2.26 -1.54 10.29
CA ASN A 45 -3.14 -0.38 10.36
C ASN A 45 -2.82 0.56 9.20
N THR A 46 -3.86 1.03 8.52
CA THR A 46 -3.76 2.02 7.45
C THR A 46 -4.47 3.31 7.81
N ASP A 47 -4.32 4.33 6.96
CA ASP A 47 -5.11 5.56 6.98
C ASP A 47 -6.63 5.33 6.84
N LYS A 48 -7.04 4.14 6.37
CA LYS A 48 -8.44 3.70 6.24
C LYS A 48 -8.81 2.60 7.23
N GLY A 49 -8.06 2.46 8.32
CA GLY A 49 -8.30 1.49 9.38
C GLY A 49 -7.51 0.19 9.24
N TYR A 50 -7.90 -0.81 10.03
CA TYR A 50 -7.20 -2.10 10.07
C TYR A 50 -7.46 -2.92 8.79
N LYS A 51 -6.41 -3.58 8.29
CA LYS A 51 -6.47 -4.44 7.10
C LYS A 51 -5.68 -5.73 7.31
N GLU A 52 -6.24 -6.82 6.79
CA GLU A 52 -5.57 -8.11 6.63
C GLU A 52 -5.54 -8.47 5.15
N PHE A 53 -4.38 -8.85 4.64
CA PHE A 53 -4.21 -9.26 3.24
C PHE A 53 -3.04 -10.22 3.09
N SER A 54 -2.95 -10.86 1.93
CA SER A 54 -1.89 -11.81 1.61
C SER A 54 -1.13 -11.46 0.34
N LEU A 55 0.17 -11.74 0.38
CA LEU A 55 1.05 -11.75 -0.79
C LEU A 55 1.34 -13.22 -1.11
N SER A 56 0.95 -13.71 -2.28
CA SER A 56 1.07 -15.11 -2.68
C SER A 56 1.60 -15.32 -4.10
N ASN A 57 1.83 -14.25 -4.86
CA ASN A 57 2.23 -14.36 -6.27
C ASN A 57 3.75 -14.33 -6.37
N ARG A 58 4.35 -15.48 -6.68
CA ARG A 58 5.81 -15.62 -6.87
C ARG A 58 6.28 -15.14 -8.25
N ASP A 59 5.38 -15.00 -9.21
CA ASP A 59 5.71 -14.69 -10.60
C ASP A 59 5.80 -13.18 -10.87
N GLN A 60 5.35 -12.34 -9.92
CA GLN A 60 5.42 -10.88 -10.02
C GLN A 60 5.89 -10.26 -8.71
N PRO A 61 6.76 -9.23 -8.75
CA PRO A 61 7.19 -8.55 -7.55
C PRO A 61 5.99 -7.83 -6.90
N GLN A 62 5.53 -8.36 -5.76
CA GLN A 62 4.40 -7.79 -5.02
C GLN A 62 4.79 -6.59 -4.15
N ILE A 63 6.08 -6.40 -3.90
CA ILE A 63 6.64 -5.26 -3.18
C ILE A 63 7.62 -4.54 -4.11
N ILE A 64 7.29 -3.31 -4.50
CA ILE A 64 8.05 -2.53 -5.49
C ILE A 64 8.60 -1.26 -4.82
N PRO A 65 9.90 -0.95 -4.98
CA PRO A 65 10.44 0.32 -4.53
C PRO A 65 9.94 1.46 -5.43
N ILE A 66 9.37 2.51 -4.84
CA ILE A 66 8.86 3.68 -5.58
C ILE A 66 9.63 4.98 -5.31
N LYS A 67 10.52 4.97 -4.29
CA LYS A 67 11.49 6.00 -3.88
C LYS A 67 12.63 5.32 -3.13
N GLU A 68 13.66 6.07 -2.70
CA GLU A 68 14.79 5.53 -1.91
C GLU A 68 14.31 4.62 -0.74
N ARG A 69 13.25 5.05 -0.04
CA ARG A 69 12.67 4.33 1.11
C ARG A 69 11.18 4.03 0.96
N GLY A 70 10.61 4.30 -0.21
CA GLY A 70 9.19 4.07 -0.46
C GLY A 70 8.93 2.65 -0.94
N ARG A 71 7.80 2.06 -0.55
CA ARG A 71 7.35 0.73 -0.98
C ARG A 71 5.91 0.79 -1.42
N LEU A 72 5.63 0.27 -2.61
CA LEU A 72 4.29 -0.06 -3.09
C LEU A 72 4.10 -1.56 -2.89
N ILE A 73 3.01 -1.96 -2.23
CA ILE A 73 2.66 -3.34 -1.98
C ILE A 73 1.36 -3.63 -2.71
N THR A 74 1.31 -4.73 -3.46
CA THR A 74 0.12 -5.19 -4.16
C THR A 74 -0.25 -6.58 -3.68
N ASP A 75 -1.45 -6.73 -3.11
CA ASP A 75 -1.91 -8.01 -2.59
C ASP A 75 -2.39 -8.97 -3.69
N ALA A 76 -2.72 -10.21 -3.32
CA ALA A 76 -3.21 -11.23 -4.24
C ALA A 76 -4.51 -10.86 -4.98
N ASN A 77 -5.29 -9.92 -4.45
CA ASN A 77 -6.54 -9.43 -5.04
C ASN A 77 -6.34 -8.15 -5.87
N GLY A 78 -5.11 -7.63 -5.96
CA GLY A 78 -4.77 -6.41 -6.69
C GLY A 78 -4.97 -5.12 -5.88
N ASN A 79 -5.29 -5.19 -4.58
CA ASN A 79 -5.34 -4.00 -3.74
C ASN A 79 -3.94 -3.44 -3.54
N ARG A 80 -3.83 -2.11 -3.52
CA ARG A 80 -2.54 -1.43 -3.41
C ARG A 80 -2.40 -0.75 -2.05
N TYR A 81 -1.20 -0.83 -1.52
CA TYR A 81 -0.80 -0.22 -0.27
C TYR A 81 0.53 0.49 -0.46
N VAL A 82 0.77 1.54 0.31
CA VAL A 82 2.03 2.29 0.25
C VAL A 82 2.63 2.47 1.64
N ILE A 83 3.94 2.28 1.71
CA ILE A 83 4.79 2.84 2.77
C ILE A 83 5.58 3.97 2.11
N PRO A 84 5.24 5.24 2.33
CA PRO A 84 5.85 6.36 1.58
C PRO A 84 7.35 6.54 1.91
N ASP A 85 7.72 6.29 3.16
CA ASP A 85 9.10 6.20 3.64
C ASP A 85 9.14 5.21 4.82
N LEU A 86 9.98 4.17 4.72
CA LEU A 86 10.20 3.19 5.80
C LEU A 86 10.63 3.82 7.13
N LYS A 87 11.20 5.04 7.13
CA LYS A 87 11.52 5.78 8.37
C LYS A 87 10.30 6.28 9.14
N LEU A 88 9.15 6.42 8.49
CA LEU A 88 7.90 6.84 9.13
C LEU A 88 7.23 5.69 9.91
N LEU A 89 7.62 4.45 9.63
CA LEU A 89 7.23 3.32 10.47
C LEU A 89 7.99 3.36 11.79
N ASP A 90 7.30 2.97 12.87
CA ASP A 90 7.96 2.70 14.14
C ASP A 90 9.02 1.58 13.99
N SER A 91 9.96 1.52 14.93
CA SER A 91 11.09 0.59 14.87
C SER A 91 10.67 -0.88 14.77
N ARG A 92 9.58 -1.28 15.43
CA ARG A 92 9.05 -2.66 15.36
C ARG A 92 8.50 -2.94 13.98
N SER A 93 7.64 -2.06 13.46
CA SER A 93 7.05 -2.16 12.13
C SER A 93 8.12 -2.23 11.05
N ARG A 94 9.14 -1.37 11.11
CA ARG A 94 10.25 -1.38 10.16
C ARG A 94 11.07 -2.66 10.22
N LEU A 95 11.37 -3.17 11.43
CA LEU A 95 12.11 -4.42 11.59
C LEU A 95 11.31 -5.60 11.02
N GLU A 96 10.01 -5.66 11.30
CA GLU A 96 9.12 -6.71 10.81
C GLU A 96 9.06 -6.72 9.27
N PHE A 97 8.97 -5.54 8.65
CA PHE A 97 9.04 -5.39 7.20
C PHE A 97 10.36 -5.94 6.63
N LEU A 98 11.50 -5.49 7.18
CA LEU A 98 12.83 -5.85 6.65
C LEU A 98 13.14 -7.35 6.75
N ARG A 99 12.53 -8.07 7.70
CA ARG A 99 12.65 -9.52 7.81
C ARG A 99 12.00 -10.28 6.65
N HIS A 100 10.96 -9.70 6.05
CA HIS A 100 10.13 -10.39 5.05
C HIS A 100 10.15 -9.71 3.66
N SER A 101 10.88 -8.59 3.50
CA SER A 101 10.92 -7.83 2.26
C SER A 101 11.94 -8.35 1.22
N ASN A 102 12.70 -9.38 1.55
CA ASN A 102 13.75 -9.98 0.70
C ASN A 102 13.40 -11.41 0.23
N CYS A 103 12.18 -11.89 0.50
CA CYS A 103 11.66 -13.17 0.04
C CYS A 103 11.02 -13.05 -1.36
#